data_AF-A0A524AT16-F1
#
_entry.id   AF-A0A524AT16-F1
#
_cell.length_a   1.000
_cell.length_b   1.000
_cell.length_c   1.000
_cell.angle_alpha   90.00
_cell.angle_beta   90.00
_cell.angle_gamma   90.00
#
_symmetry.space_group_name_H-M   'P 1'
#
loop_
_entity.id
_entity.type
_entity.pdbx_description
1 polymer ?
#
loop_
_entity_poly.entity_id
_entity_poly.type
_entity_poly.pdbx_seq_one_letter_code
_entity_poly.pdbx_strand_id
1 'polypeptide(L)'
;MSPEAEEAYKQRITRVRGALQLRVPDRVPYIPLYGLFPAHYAGMTVEEVMYDYDKAHQAWKKTVLALDPDLYVNISIAYSALVFELIGYKQLKVPGKQLPDPKQTYQFIEDEYMRADEYDEFITDPTDFMLRRYYPRAFSELEPLQKLLPLRTGMWTCWFDLLAQFGDQKVAESVDSHVRAGQELVK
;
A
#
# COMPACT_ATOMS: atom_id res chain seq x y z
N MET A 1 26.71 12.73 -11.74
CA MET A 1 26.02 13.80 -10.97
C MET A 1 26.83 15.07 -11.18
N SER A 2 26.19 16.21 -11.46
CA SER A 2 26.93 17.46 -11.64
C SER A 2 27.39 18.02 -10.28
N PRO A 3 28.41 18.89 -10.24
CA PRO A 3 28.83 19.55 -9.00
C PRO A 3 27.69 20.31 -8.32
N GLU A 4 26.81 20.94 -9.10
CA GLU A 4 25.65 21.70 -8.60
C GLU A 4 24.62 20.76 -7.95
N ALA A 5 24.37 19.60 -8.56
CA ALA A 5 23.46 18.60 -8.01
C ALA A 5 24.01 17.99 -6.70
N GLU A 6 25.32 17.78 -6.62
CA GLU A 6 25.97 17.29 -5.40
C GLU A 6 25.86 18.31 -4.25
N GLU A 7 26.09 19.58 -4.54
CA GLU A 7 25.99 20.65 -3.55
C GLU A 7 24.55 20.82 -3.05
N ALA A 8 23.56 20.86 -3.96
CA ALA A 8 22.15 20.92 -3.60
C ALA A 8 21.73 19.73 -2.71
N TYR A 9 22.21 18.52 -3.02
CA TYR A 9 21.97 17.33 -2.20
C TYR A 9 22.57 17.49 -0.79
N LYS A 10 23.83 17.92 -0.68
CA LYS A 10 24.51 18.14 0.61
C LYS A 10 23.77 19.17 1.48
N GLN A 11 23.29 20.25 0.87
CA GLN A 11 22.51 21.26 1.58
C GLN A 11 21.19 20.68 2.11
N ARG A 12 20.42 19.99 1.28
CA ARG A 12 19.15 19.36 1.69
C ARG A 12 19.33 18.33 2.79
N ILE A 13 20.31 17.43 2.66
CA ILE A 13 20.51 16.39 3.67
C ILE A 13 21.04 16.96 4.99
N THR A 14 21.86 18.02 4.95
CA THR A 14 22.33 18.71 6.15
C THR A 14 21.18 19.40 6.88
N ARG A 15 20.29 20.08 6.14
CA ARG A 15 19.07 20.69 6.66
C ARG A 15 18.17 19.69 7.35
N VAL A 16 17.85 18.58 6.68
CA VAL A 16 17.00 17.51 7.22
C VAL A 16 17.63 16.89 8.46
N ARG A 17 18.92 16.54 8.40
CA ARG A 17 19.64 15.96 9.53
C ARG A 17 19.69 16.91 10.73
N GLY A 18 19.90 18.21 10.49
CA GLY A 18 19.87 19.23 11.53
C GLY A 18 18.54 19.25 12.27
N ALA A 19 17.42 19.29 11.53
CA ALA A 19 16.08 19.25 12.11
C ALA A 19 15.83 17.95 12.90
N LEU A 20 16.20 16.79 12.36
CA LEU A 20 16.09 15.49 13.05
C LEU A 20 16.90 15.44 14.35
N GLN A 21 18.04 16.13 14.38
CA GLN A 21 18.93 16.20 15.55
C GLN A 21 18.61 17.35 16.50
N LEU A 22 17.45 18.01 16.35
CA LEU A 22 17.02 19.15 17.17
C LEU A 22 18.00 20.33 17.15
N ARG A 23 18.74 20.50 16.05
CA ARG A 23 19.57 21.69 15.79
C ARG A 23 18.75 22.69 14.99
N VAL A 24 19.17 23.96 14.97
CA VAL A 24 18.56 24.98 14.11
C VAL A 24 19.14 24.85 12.69
N PRO A 25 18.38 24.39 11.68
CA PRO A 25 18.82 24.35 10.30
C PRO A 25 18.77 25.74 9.64
N ASP A 26 19.25 25.84 8.41
CA ASP A 26 19.18 27.07 7.60
C ASP A 26 17.73 27.48 7.25
N ARG A 27 16.81 26.51 7.14
CA ARG A 27 15.35 26.71 7.06
C ARG A 27 14.60 25.45 7.50
N VAL A 28 13.30 25.56 7.73
CA VAL A 28 12.43 24.40 7.98
C VAL A 28 12.46 23.44 6.77
N PRO A 29 12.77 22.14 6.95
CA PRO A 29 12.73 21.18 5.86
C PRO A 29 11.31 21.01 5.29
N TYR A 30 11.20 20.96 3.97
CA TYR A 30 9.96 20.70 3.24
C TYR A 30 9.94 19.26 2.72
N ILE A 31 9.12 18.41 3.33
CA ILE A 31 8.99 16.99 3.01
C ILE A 31 7.49 16.65 2.87
N PRO A 32 6.89 16.95 1.72
CA PRO A 32 5.46 16.78 1.51
C PRO A 32 5.07 15.31 1.35
N LEU A 33 3.88 15.01 1.82
CA LEU A 33 3.16 13.76 1.62
C LEU A 33 2.14 13.99 0.50
N TYR A 34 2.54 13.72 -0.74
CA TYR A 34 1.76 14.16 -1.91
C TYR A 34 0.43 13.41 -2.12
N GLY A 35 0.30 12.16 -1.66
CA GLY A 35 -0.90 11.36 -1.93
C GLY A 35 -1.22 11.35 -3.43
N LEU A 36 -2.47 11.67 -3.80
CA LEU A 36 -2.93 11.77 -5.20
C LEU A 36 -2.80 13.17 -5.82
N PHE A 37 -2.29 14.16 -5.09
CA PHE A 37 -2.07 15.51 -5.62
C PHE A 37 -1.31 15.56 -6.95
N PRO A 38 -0.27 14.74 -7.20
CA PRO A 38 0.49 14.81 -8.44
C PRO A 38 -0.33 14.56 -9.70
N ALA A 39 -1.39 13.73 -9.62
CA ALA A 39 -2.32 13.53 -10.73
C ALA A 39 -2.96 14.86 -11.15
N HIS A 40 -3.55 15.57 -10.18
CA HIS A 40 -4.16 16.88 -10.39
C HIS A 40 -3.16 17.93 -10.86
N TYR A 41 -1.97 17.99 -10.25
CA TYR A 41 -0.91 18.92 -10.64
C TYR A 41 -0.40 18.68 -12.07
N ALA A 42 -0.42 17.43 -12.51
CA ALA A 42 -0.08 17.06 -13.88
C ALA A 42 -1.19 17.36 -14.90
N GLY A 43 -2.41 17.65 -14.44
CA GLY A 43 -3.59 17.78 -15.30
C GLY A 43 -4.18 16.44 -15.72
N MET A 44 -3.80 15.35 -15.04
CA MET A 44 -4.31 14.00 -15.26
C MET A 44 -5.46 13.71 -14.30
N THR A 45 -6.27 12.71 -14.64
CA THR A 45 -7.26 12.15 -13.71
C THR A 45 -6.58 11.19 -12.73
N VAL A 46 -7.24 10.92 -11.60
CA VAL A 46 -6.75 9.93 -10.63
C VAL A 46 -6.84 8.53 -11.23
N GLU A 47 -7.92 8.23 -11.94
CA GLU A 47 -8.08 6.97 -12.68
C GLU A 47 -6.88 6.70 -13.61
N GLU A 48 -6.47 7.68 -14.43
CA GLU A 48 -5.36 7.50 -15.37
C GLU A 48 -4.06 7.09 -14.68
N VAL A 49 -3.65 7.78 -13.63
CA VAL A 49 -2.40 7.45 -12.92
C VAL A 49 -2.50 6.15 -12.12
N MET A 50 -3.71 5.67 -11.87
CA MET A 50 -3.96 4.42 -11.17
C MET A 50 -3.90 3.18 -12.07
N TYR A 51 -4.14 3.34 -13.38
CA TYR A 51 -4.07 2.23 -14.33
C TYR A 51 -2.85 2.30 -15.26
N ASP A 52 -2.14 3.43 -15.30
CA ASP A 52 -0.99 3.66 -16.18
C ASP A 52 0.23 4.15 -15.38
N TYR A 53 1.22 3.25 -15.23
CA TYR A 53 2.46 3.54 -14.49
C TYR A 53 3.30 4.64 -15.12
N ASP A 54 3.29 4.78 -16.46
CA ASP A 54 4.05 5.81 -17.14
C ASP A 54 3.44 7.18 -16.84
N LYS A 55 2.10 7.29 -16.86
CA LYS A 55 1.40 8.50 -16.44
C LYS A 55 1.64 8.80 -14.97
N ALA A 56 1.60 7.80 -14.09
CA ALA A 56 1.94 7.98 -12.68
C ALA A 56 3.37 8.52 -12.50
N HIS A 57 4.35 7.89 -13.15
CA HIS A 57 5.74 8.34 -13.08
C HIS A 57 5.90 9.77 -13.60
N GLN A 58 5.28 10.10 -14.73
CA GLN A 58 5.30 11.45 -15.30
C GLN A 58 4.70 12.49 -14.35
N ALA A 59 3.54 12.20 -13.76
CA ALA A 59 2.85 13.10 -12.85
C ALA A 59 3.65 13.38 -11.57
N TRP A 60 4.18 12.34 -10.95
CA TRP A 60 5.00 12.46 -9.74
C TRP A 60 6.33 13.15 -10.02
N LYS A 61 7.02 12.77 -11.10
CA LYS A 61 8.27 13.40 -11.50
C LYS A 61 8.08 14.89 -11.78
N LYS A 62 7.03 15.27 -12.53
CA LYS A 62 6.69 16.68 -12.79
C LYS A 62 6.49 17.44 -11.49
N THR A 63 5.73 16.85 -10.55
CA THR A 63 5.41 17.48 -9.27
C THR A 63 6.65 17.65 -8.39
N VAL A 64 7.45 16.60 -8.23
CA VAL A 64 8.67 16.64 -7.41
C VAL A 64 9.70 17.63 -7.98
N LEU A 65 9.90 17.64 -9.30
CA LEU A 65 10.84 18.57 -9.93
C LEU A 65 10.36 20.03 -9.85
N ALA A 66 9.05 20.26 -9.94
CA ALA A 66 8.52 21.62 -9.89
C ALA A 66 8.46 22.20 -8.47
N LEU A 67 8.17 21.36 -7.46
CA LEU A 67 8.03 21.80 -6.08
C LEU A 67 9.33 21.68 -5.27
N ASP A 68 10.33 20.98 -5.81
CA ASP A 68 11.69 20.85 -5.29
C ASP A 68 11.78 20.58 -3.77
N PRO A 69 11.17 19.48 -3.28
CA PRO A 69 11.19 19.18 -1.86
C PRO A 69 12.59 18.77 -1.38
N ASP A 70 12.85 18.96 -0.09
CA ASP A 70 14.12 18.59 0.52
C ASP A 70 14.29 17.07 0.56
N LEU A 71 13.18 16.34 0.73
CA LEU A 71 13.07 14.91 0.52
C LEU A 71 11.73 14.57 -0.13
N TYR A 72 11.73 13.49 -0.91
CA TYR A 72 10.52 12.89 -1.43
C TYR A 72 10.26 11.58 -0.70
N VAL A 73 9.08 11.46 -0.11
CA VAL A 73 8.56 10.22 0.45
C VAL A 73 7.34 9.85 -0.38
N ASN A 74 7.46 8.77 -1.15
CA ASN A 74 6.26 8.18 -1.73
C ASN A 74 5.51 7.45 -0.63
N ILE A 75 4.23 7.75 -0.46
CA ILE A 75 3.38 7.00 0.46
C ILE A 75 2.58 6.00 -0.33
N SER A 76 2.47 4.81 0.26
CA SER A 76 1.62 3.67 -0.05
C SER A 76 0.10 3.98 -0.09
N ILE A 77 -0.32 5.02 -0.80
CA ILE A 77 -1.74 5.37 -1.00
C ILE A 77 -2.08 5.42 -2.48
N ALA A 78 -1.15 5.84 -3.34
CA ALA A 78 -1.33 5.89 -4.79
C ALA A 78 -0.87 4.58 -5.47
N TYR A 79 -1.47 3.45 -5.08
CA TYR A 79 -1.21 2.17 -5.75
C TYR A 79 -2.03 2.00 -7.01
N SER A 80 -1.59 1.06 -7.85
CA SER A 80 -2.32 0.66 -9.04
C SER A 80 -3.71 0.12 -8.68
N ALA A 81 -4.73 0.61 -9.38
CA ALA A 81 -6.10 0.12 -9.24
C ALA A 81 -6.19 -1.37 -9.58
N LEU A 82 -5.37 -1.83 -10.53
CA LEU A 82 -5.32 -3.23 -10.92
C LEU A 82 -4.92 -4.13 -9.75
N VAL A 83 -4.04 -3.68 -8.85
CA VAL A 83 -3.67 -4.43 -7.64
C VAL A 83 -4.87 -4.58 -6.72
N PHE A 84 -5.62 -3.50 -6.49
CA PHE A 84 -6.84 -3.54 -5.67
C PHE A 84 -7.89 -4.48 -6.26
N GLU A 85 -8.02 -4.51 -7.58
CA GLU A 85 -8.94 -5.42 -8.27
C GLU A 85 -8.49 -6.86 -8.19
N LEU A 86 -7.21 -7.13 -8.47
CA LEU A 86 -6.64 -8.47 -8.45
C LEU A 86 -6.81 -9.11 -7.08
N ILE A 87 -6.69 -8.33 -6.00
CA ILE A 87 -6.80 -8.84 -4.63
C ILE A 87 -8.21 -8.69 -4.03
N GLY A 88 -9.11 -8.03 -4.76
CA GLY A 88 -10.46 -7.74 -4.30
C GLY A 88 -10.52 -6.87 -3.05
N TYR A 89 -9.76 -5.78 -3.00
CA TYR A 89 -9.68 -4.89 -1.85
C TYR A 89 -11.02 -4.16 -1.61
N LYS A 90 -11.60 -4.33 -0.43
CA LYS A 90 -12.95 -3.85 -0.10
C LYS A 90 -13.01 -2.50 0.59
N GLN A 91 -11.88 -2.00 1.11
CA GLN A 91 -11.86 -0.78 1.94
C GLN A 91 -11.84 0.52 1.13
N LEU A 92 -11.64 0.45 -0.18
CA LEU A 92 -11.60 1.63 -1.05
C LEU A 92 -12.54 1.47 -2.24
N LYS A 93 -13.20 2.57 -2.61
CA LYS A 93 -13.79 2.72 -3.94
C LYS A 93 -12.80 3.45 -4.85
N VAL A 94 -12.58 2.92 -6.04
CA VAL A 94 -11.60 3.41 -7.01
C VAL A 94 -12.27 4.40 -7.99
N PRO A 95 -11.68 5.60 -8.19
CA PRO A 95 -12.09 6.57 -9.21
C PRO A 95 -12.18 5.98 -10.62
N GLY A 96 -13.20 6.38 -11.39
CA GLY A 96 -13.46 5.87 -12.75
C GLY A 96 -14.16 4.51 -12.80
N LYS A 97 -14.15 3.74 -11.69
CA LYS A 97 -14.78 2.42 -11.61
C LYS A 97 -16.01 2.40 -10.69
N GLN A 98 -15.81 2.31 -9.37
CA GLN A 98 -16.93 2.37 -8.41
C GLN A 98 -17.36 3.82 -8.12
N LEU A 99 -16.54 4.77 -8.51
CA LEU A 99 -16.69 6.20 -8.31
C LEU A 99 -16.79 6.86 -9.70
N PRO A 100 -17.94 7.48 -10.06
CA PRO A 100 -18.19 7.92 -11.44
C PRO A 100 -17.31 9.08 -11.90
N ASP A 101 -16.83 9.93 -10.97
CA ASP A 101 -15.86 10.97 -11.30
C ASP A 101 -14.44 10.35 -11.33
N PRO A 102 -13.73 10.37 -12.46
CA PRO A 102 -12.36 9.85 -12.56
C PRO A 102 -11.32 10.78 -11.92
N LYS A 103 -11.70 12.03 -11.62
CA LYS A 103 -10.80 13.01 -10.99
C LYS A 103 -10.83 12.96 -9.48
N GLN A 104 -11.89 12.47 -8.84
CA GLN A 104 -11.93 12.43 -7.38
C GLN A 104 -10.92 11.43 -6.82
N THR A 105 -10.57 11.58 -5.54
CA THR A 105 -9.69 10.64 -4.83
C THR A 105 -10.47 9.39 -4.40
N TYR A 106 -9.79 8.42 -3.77
CA TYR A 106 -10.48 7.29 -3.14
C TYR A 106 -11.57 7.73 -2.17
N GLN A 107 -12.59 6.89 -2.07
CA GLN A 107 -13.52 6.90 -0.94
C GLN A 107 -13.21 5.69 -0.06
N PHE A 108 -12.92 5.95 1.21
CA PHE A 108 -12.79 4.89 2.21
C PHE A 108 -14.17 4.30 2.53
N ILE A 109 -14.21 2.98 2.65
CA ILE A 109 -15.34 2.20 3.17
C ILE A 109 -14.94 1.71 4.56
N GLU A 110 -15.51 2.34 5.58
CA GLU A 110 -15.23 2.05 6.99
C GLU A 110 -16.18 0.96 7.52
N ASP A 111 -16.07 -0.24 6.94
CA ASP A 111 -16.80 -1.41 7.44
C ASP A 111 -16.18 -1.97 8.73
N GLU A 112 -16.94 -2.79 9.46
CA GLU A 112 -16.48 -3.43 10.69
C GLU A 112 -15.66 -4.69 10.37
N TYR A 113 -14.35 -4.52 10.17
CA TYR A 113 -13.41 -5.63 9.87
C TYR A 113 -12.94 -6.39 11.13
N MET A 114 -13.08 -5.80 12.30
CA MET A 114 -12.80 -6.38 13.62
C MET A 114 -13.90 -5.93 14.57
N ARG A 115 -14.52 -6.89 15.26
CA ARG A 115 -15.63 -6.64 16.19
C ARG A 115 -15.12 -6.43 17.60
N ALA A 116 -15.95 -5.81 18.43
CA ALA A 116 -15.61 -5.54 19.83
C ALA A 116 -15.37 -6.81 20.68
N ASP A 117 -15.95 -7.94 20.31
CA ASP A 117 -15.76 -9.22 21.00
C ASP A 117 -14.52 -10.01 20.50
N GLU A 118 -13.77 -9.46 19.54
CA GLU A 118 -12.62 -10.11 18.92
C GLU A 118 -11.26 -9.59 19.42
N TYR A 119 -11.24 -8.60 20.31
CA TYR A 119 -10.00 -8.05 20.86
C TYR A 119 -9.14 -9.10 21.55
N ASP A 120 -9.74 -10.00 22.32
CA ASP A 120 -8.99 -11.05 23.01
C ASP A 120 -8.35 -12.04 22.02
N GLU A 121 -9.03 -12.37 20.91
CA GLU A 121 -8.48 -13.23 19.84
C GLU A 121 -7.29 -12.53 19.17
N PHE A 122 -7.42 -11.25 18.82
CA PHE A 122 -6.35 -10.46 18.20
C PHE A 122 -5.14 -10.28 19.13
N ILE A 123 -5.36 -9.98 20.41
CA ILE A 123 -4.29 -9.78 21.39
C ILE A 123 -3.53 -11.10 21.62
N THR A 124 -4.24 -12.22 21.63
CA THR A 124 -3.63 -13.54 21.88
C THR A 124 -2.71 -13.96 20.74
N ASP A 125 -3.14 -13.81 19.49
CA ASP A 125 -2.34 -14.14 18.32
C ASP A 125 -2.67 -13.19 17.15
N PRO A 126 -1.99 -12.03 17.06
CA PRO A 126 -2.32 -11.02 16.07
C PRO A 126 -2.05 -11.50 14.65
N THR A 127 -1.03 -12.34 14.44
CA THR A 127 -0.72 -12.90 13.11
C THR A 127 -1.84 -13.80 12.63
N ASP A 128 -2.31 -14.68 13.49
CA ASP A 128 -3.39 -15.62 13.20
C ASP A 128 -4.72 -14.91 12.96
N PHE A 129 -5.04 -13.89 13.77
CA PHE A 129 -6.21 -13.04 13.58
C PHE A 129 -6.14 -12.30 12.24
N MET A 130 -5.00 -11.69 11.91
CA MET A 130 -4.86 -10.97 10.63
C MET A 130 -5.07 -11.91 9.45
N LEU A 131 -4.41 -13.08 9.46
CA LEU A 131 -4.46 -14.04 8.37
C LEU A 131 -5.83 -14.68 8.17
N ARG A 132 -6.49 -15.10 9.26
CA ARG A 132 -7.71 -15.90 9.19
C ARG A 132 -9.00 -15.14 9.49
N ARG A 133 -8.93 -13.91 10.01
CA ARG A 133 -10.11 -13.07 10.29
C ARG A 133 -10.10 -11.77 9.50
N TYR A 134 -9.10 -10.93 9.71
CA TYR A 134 -9.09 -9.57 9.17
C TYR A 134 -8.94 -9.56 7.64
N TYR A 135 -7.88 -10.18 7.11
CA TYR A 135 -7.61 -10.16 5.67
C TYR A 135 -8.73 -10.78 4.84
N PRO A 136 -9.31 -11.94 5.22
CA PRO A 136 -10.46 -12.48 4.52
C PRO A 136 -11.68 -11.54 4.48
N ARG A 137 -11.83 -10.65 5.47
CA ARG A 137 -12.89 -9.63 5.46
C ARG A 137 -12.52 -8.44 4.60
N ALA A 138 -11.26 -8.01 4.60
CA ALA A 138 -10.77 -6.85 3.88
C ALA A 138 -10.54 -7.09 2.37
N PHE A 139 -10.29 -8.34 1.97
CA PHE A 139 -9.90 -8.74 0.62
C PHE A 139 -10.74 -9.95 0.18
N SER A 140 -11.54 -9.84 -0.89
CA SER A 140 -12.41 -10.94 -1.31
C SER A 140 -11.63 -12.18 -1.74
N GLU A 141 -10.47 -11.99 -2.37
CA GLU A 141 -9.63 -13.11 -2.81
C GLU A 141 -8.98 -13.85 -1.65
N LEU A 142 -9.00 -13.30 -0.43
CA LEU A 142 -8.48 -13.94 0.78
C LEU A 142 -9.54 -14.64 1.63
N GLU A 143 -10.80 -14.59 1.23
CA GLU A 143 -11.88 -15.32 1.91
C GLU A 143 -11.54 -16.79 2.21
N PRO A 144 -10.89 -17.55 1.30
CA PRO A 144 -10.53 -18.95 1.57
C PRO A 144 -9.56 -19.14 2.76
N LEU A 145 -8.77 -18.13 3.13
CA LEU A 145 -7.77 -18.28 4.21
C LEU A 145 -8.40 -18.43 5.60
N GLN A 146 -9.69 -18.13 5.77
CA GLN A 146 -10.41 -18.40 7.03
C GLN A 146 -10.40 -19.89 7.40
N LYS A 147 -10.25 -20.78 6.40
CA LYS A 147 -10.21 -22.23 6.57
C LYS A 147 -8.86 -22.74 7.07
N LEU A 148 -7.82 -21.91 7.03
CA LEU A 148 -6.50 -22.35 7.44
C LEU A 148 -6.49 -22.76 8.92
N LEU A 149 -5.64 -23.73 9.23
CA LEU A 149 -5.23 -24.01 10.58
C LEU A 149 -4.34 -22.87 11.09
N PRO A 150 -4.37 -22.56 12.39
CA PRO A 150 -3.49 -21.56 12.97
C PRO A 150 -2.02 -21.93 12.72
N LEU A 151 -1.21 -21.00 12.19
CA LEU A 151 0.18 -21.31 11.83
C LEU A 151 1.01 -21.80 13.02
N ARG A 152 0.66 -21.41 14.24
CA ARG A 152 1.29 -21.89 15.47
C ARG A 152 1.15 -23.40 15.72
N THR A 153 0.26 -24.10 15.02
CA THR A 153 0.10 -25.57 15.16
C THR A 153 1.14 -26.37 14.38
N GLY A 154 1.96 -25.74 13.54
CA GLY A 154 2.87 -26.40 12.60
C GLY A 154 4.20 -26.90 13.15
N MET A 155 4.30 -27.24 14.43
CA MET A 155 5.58 -27.72 14.98
C MET A 155 5.84 -29.18 14.63
N TRP A 156 7.11 -29.51 14.34
CA TRP A 156 7.55 -30.87 14.01
C TRP A 156 6.78 -31.46 12.83
N THR A 157 6.26 -32.68 12.97
CA THR A 157 5.51 -33.38 11.92
C THR A 157 4.12 -32.77 11.69
N CYS A 158 3.58 -31.97 12.61
CA CYS A 158 2.33 -31.23 12.41
C CYS A 158 2.47 -30.16 11.31
N TRP A 159 3.68 -29.86 10.85
CA TRP A 159 3.92 -29.08 9.64
C TRP A 159 3.21 -29.67 8.41
N PHE A 160 3.14 -31.01 8.29
CA PHE A 160 2.47 -31.64 7.14
C PHE A 160 0.96 -31.37 7.13
N ASP A 161 0.33 -31.22 8.30
CA ASP A 161 -1.08 -30.82 8.41
C ASP A 161 -1.28 -29.36 7.95
N LEU A 162 -0.34 -28.47 8.29
CA LEU A 162 -0.31 -27.10 7.76
C LEU A 162 0.01 -27.04 6.26
N LEU A 163 0.69 -28.04 5.70
CA LEU A 163 0.92 -28.09 4.27
C LEU A 163 -0.35 -28.56 3.53
N ALA A 164 -1.08 -29.51 4.09
CA ALA A 164 -2.25 -30.13 3.47
C ALA A 164 -3.38 -29.13 3.15
N GLN A 165 -3.56 -28.08 3.95
CA GLN A 165 -4.54 -27.01 3.71
C GLN A 165 -4.32 -26.26 2.38
N PHE A 166 -3.08 -26.18 1.87
CA PHE A 166 -2.79 -25.59 0.55
C PHE A 166 -3.18 -26.52 -0.62
N GLY A 167 -3.61 -27.74 -0.33
CA GLY A 167 -4.24 -28.64 -1.30
C GLY A 167 -5.72 -28.33 -1.56
N ASP A 168 -6.38 -27.50 -0.74
CA ASP A 168 -7.74 -26.99 -1.04
C ASP A 168 -7.65 -26.05 -2.25
N GLN A 169 -8.41 -26.36 -3.31
CA GLN A 169 -8.37 -25.61 -4.55
C GLN A 169 -8.62 -24.11 -4.36
N LYS A 170 -9.53 -23.72 -3.46
CA LYS A 170 -9.84 -22.31 -3.22
C LYS A 170 -8.71 -21.60 -2.48
N VAL A 171 -8.01 -22.31 -1.60
CA VAL A 171 -6.82 -21.76 -0.92
C VAL A 171 -5.69 -21.57 -1.93
N ALA A 172 -5.46 -22.53 -2.82
CA ALA A 172 -4.47 -22.40 -3.89
C ALA A 172 -4.78 -21.20 -4.80
N GLU A 173 -6.03 -21.05 -5.26
CA GLU A 173 -6.47 -19.91 -6.08
C GLU A 173 -6.29 -18.56 -5.37
N SER A 174 -6.54 -18.50 -4.06
CA SER A 174 -6.30 -17.32 -3.22
C SER A 174 -4.82 -16.91 -3.19
N VAL A 175 -3.92 -17.90 -3.05
CA VAL A 175 -2.47 -17.70 -3.08
C VAL A 175 -2.01 -17.26 -4.48
N ASP A 176 -2.55 -17.86 -5.54
CA ASP A 176 -2.23 -17.46 -6.92
C ASP A 176 -2.68 -16.02 -7.21
N SER A 177 -3.80 -15.60 -6.65
CA SER A 177 -4.24 -14.20 -6.70
C SER A 177 -3.24 -13.25 -6.03
N HIS A 178 -2.69 -13.63 -4.87
CA HIS A 178 -1.63 -12.88 -4.18
C HIS A 178 -0.36 -12.77 -5.01
N VAL A 179 0.04 -13.87 -5.65
CA VAL A 179 1.22 -13.88 -6.52
C VAL A 179 1.03 -12.91 -7.69
N ARG A 180 -0.13 -12.93 -8.35
CA ARG A 180 -0.42 -12.00 -9.46
C ARG A 180 -0.44 -10.54 -9.02
N ALA A 181 -1.09 -10.23 -7.90
CA ALA A 181 -1.10 -8.87 -7.34
C ALA A 181 0.31 -8.40 -6.93
N GLY A 182 1.12 -9.29 -6.35
CA GLY A 182 2.51 -9.01 -6.00
C GLY A 182 3.40 -8.77 -7.21
N GLN A 183 3.22 -9.55 -8.28
CA GLN A 183 3.92 -9.36 -9.56
C GLN A 183 3.55 -8.03 -10.21
N GLU A 184 2.30 -7.59 -10.07
CA GLU A 184 1.85 -6.30 -10.56
C GLU A 184 2.50 -5.13 -9.80
N LEU A 185 2.68 -5.25 -8.48
CA LEU A 185 3.29 -4.23 -7.63
C LEU A 185 4.79 -3.99 -7.87
N VAL A 186 5.50 -4.93 -8.51
CA VAL A 186 6.95 -4.83 -8.76
C VAL A 186 7.30 -4.39 -10.19
N LYS A 187 6.31 -4.02 -10.99
CA LYS A 187 6.49 -3.36 -12.28
C LYS A 187 6.91 -1.90 -12.10
#